data_AF-A0A2C9K9B0-F1
#
_entry.id   AF-A0A2C9K9B0-F1
#
_cell.length_a   1.000
_cell.length_b   1.000
_cell.length_c   1.000
_cell.angle_alpha   90.00
_cell.angle_beta   90.00
_cell.angle_gamma   90.00
#
_symmetry.space_group_name_H-M   'P 1'
#
loop_
_entity.id
_entity.type
_entity.pdbx_description
1 polymer ?
#
loop_
_entity_poly.entity_id
_entity_poly.type
_entity_poly.pdbx_seq_one_letter_code
_entity_poly.pdbx_strand_id
1 'polypeptide(L)'
;MMTPTIVRPSTQHKGSLDILNNIELGIVRQFPFSSSLQRMSVVIRRLGAKNFDLYVKGSPEMITSLSKPETIPQNFHQVLQSYTQHGYRVIALASKQLSSKLNYVKIQRINRQELVQNEELVSDIILRALDLITIAIPPALPAALAVGIVFSQRRLKVKDVYCISPRGINVCGTINAVCFDKTGTITEDGLDMHGVVEVKNSKFSPILRDTTHLHNGDLLFGMACCHSHTNASLVSLWFACMDWDKLKIEFLL
;
A
#
# COMPACT_ATOMS: atom_id res chain seq x y z
N MET A 1 -21.89 4.74 46.87
CA MET A 1 -20.81 5.70 46.54
C MET A 1 -20.24 5.25 45.19
N MET A 2 -20.58 5.90 44.08
CA MET A 2 -20.06 5.48 42.76
C MET A 2 -18.75 6.20 42.49
N THR A 3 -17.67 5.44 42.35
CA THR A 3 -16.32 5.94 42.07
C THR A 3 -16.17 6.22 40.57
N PRO A 4 -15.72 7.42 40.13
CA PRO A 4 -15.45 7.67 38.72
C PRO A 4 -14.26 6.84 38.22
N THR A 5 -14.27 6.48 36.93
CA THR A 5 -13.12 5.81 36.30
C THR A 5 -11.99 6.82 36.16
N ILE A 6 -10.90 6.62 36.90
CA ILE A 6 -9.73 7.49 36.85
C ILE A 6 -8.84 7.02 35.70
N VAL A 7 -8.56 7.91 34.76
CA VAL A 7 -7.62 7.69 33.67
C VAL A 7 -6.30 8.37 34.02
N ARG A 8 -5.23 7.59 33.97
CA ARG A 8 -3.85 8.06 34.09
C ARG A 8 -3.19 7.96 32.71
N PRO A 9 -2.61 9.04 32.17
CA PRO A 9 -1.84 8.95 30.93
C PRO A 9 -0.62 8.03 31.14
N SER A 10 -0.38 7.10 30.20
CA SER A 10 0.75 6.16 30.27
C SER A 10 2.07 6.92 30.12
N THR A 11 2.89 6.88 31.17
CA THR A 11 4.24 7.47 31.22
C THR A 11 5.21 6.64 30.37
N GLN A 12 5.37 6.95 29.08
CA GLN A 12 6.40 6.30 28.25
C GLN A 12 7.34 7.23 27.46
N HIS A 13 7.16 8.56 27.41
CA HIS A 13 8.08 9.43 26.64
C HIS A 13 8.60 10.65 27.40
N LYS A 14 9.83 10.50 27.95
CA LYS A 14 10.63 11.39 28.80
C LYS A 14 10.92 12.84 28.32
N GLY A 15 10.23 13.39 27.31
CA GLY A 15 10.60 14.68 26.71
C GLY A 15 9.89 15.94 27.21
N SER A 16 8.73 15.82 27.87
CA SER A 16 7.88 16.99 28.22
C SER A 16 7.01 16.73 29.47
N LEU A 17 7.61 16.08 30.48
CA LEU A 17 6.88 15.28 31.47
C LEU A 17 6.41 15.99 32.75
N ASP A 18 6.74 17.23 33.05
CA ASP A 18 6.36 17.78 34.37
C ASP A 18 4.91 18.29 34.43
N ILE A 19 4.35 18.70 33.29
CA ILE A 19 2.96 19.20 33.22
C ILE A 19 1.96 18.04 33.07
N LEU A 20 2.33 16.96 32.39
CA LEU A 20 1.45 15.81 32.12
C LEU A 20 1.37 14.82 33.30
N ASN A 21 2.40 14.75 34.15
CA ASN A 21 2.46 13.79 35.26
C ASN A 21 1.44 14.03 36.38
N ASN A 22 0.85 15.24 36.46
CA ASN A 22 -0.16 15.57 37.49
C ASN A 22 -1.60 15.69 36.94
N ILE A 23 -1.84 15.33 35.67
CA ILE A 23 -3.19 15.40 35.09
C ILE A 23 -3.89 14.06 35.29
N GLU A 24 -4.38 13.82 36.51
CA GLU A 24 -5.33 12.74 36.75
C GLU A 24 -6.75 13.19 36.33
N LEU A 25 -7.36 12.44 35.42
CA LEU A 25 -8.69 12.74 34.87
C LEU A 25 -9.70 11.71 35.36
N GLY A 26 -10.73 12.14 36.07
CA GLY A 26 -11.89 11.31 36.40
C GLY A 26 -12.92 11.38 35.29
N ILE A 27 -13.21 10.26 34.62
CA ILE A 27 -14.36 10.16 33.71
C ILE A 27 -15.62 10.06 34.56
N VAL A 28 -16.50 11.03 34.37
CA VAL A 28 -17.76 11.17 35.13
C VAL A 28 -18.91 10.52 34.39
N ARG A 29 -18.99 10.74 33.07
CA ARG A 29 -20.03 10.20 32.21
C ARG A 29 -19.56 10.15 30.78
N GLN A 30 -19.77 9.02 30.12
CA GLN A 30 -19.47 8.83 28.70
C GLN A 30 -20.77 8.60 27.93
N PHE A 31 -20.92 9.33 26.83
CA PHE A 31 -21.96 9.10 25.84
C PHE A 31 -21.30 8.44 24.63
N PRO A 32 -21.58 7.16 24.36
CA PRO A 32 -20.97 6.44 23.26
C PRO A 32 -21.32 7.08 21.92
N PHE A 33 -20.51 6.75 20.91
CA PHE A 33 -20.77 7.16 19.54
C PHE A 33 -22.11 6.62 19.09
N SER A 34 -22.94 7.49 18.52
CA SER A 34 -24.20 7.12 17.90
C SER A 34 -24.16 7.56 16.45
N SER A 35 -24.40 6.64 15.53
CA SER A 35 -24.39 6.92 14.08
C SER A 35 -25.44 7.97 13.69
N SER A 36 -26.60 7.98 14.36
CA SER A 36 -27.66 8.98 14.14
C SER A 36 -27.26 10.40 14.53
N LEU A 37 -26.42 10.53 15.56
CA LEU A 37 -25.94 11.83 16.06
C LEU A 37 -24.53 12.19 15.56
N GLN A 38 -23.87 11.25 14.88
CA GLN A 38 -22.50 11.32 14.35
C GLN A 38 -21.44 11.87 15.31
N ARG A 39 -21.61 11.65 16.62
CA ARG A 39 -20.71 12.19 17.65
C ARG A 39 -20.67 11.32 18.90
N MET A 40 -19.59 11.42 19.66
CA MET A 40 -19.48 10.95 21.04
C MET A 40 -19.08 12.09 21.96
N SER A 41 -19.47 12.02 23.23
CA SER A 41 -19.15 13.04 24.22
C SER A 41 -18.76 12.43 25.55
N VAL A 42 -17.83 13.08 26.26
CA VAL A 42 -17.32 12.62 27.55
C VAL A 42 -17.27 13.81 28.51
N VAL A 43 -17.86 13.64 29.69
CA VAL A 43 -17.70 14.56 30.80
C VAL A 43 -16.56 14.06 31.67
N ILE A 44 -15.55 14.91 31.84
CA ILE A 44 -14.42 14.66 32.71
C ILE A 44 -14.39 15.65 33.86
N ARG A 45 -13.68 15.27 34.92
CA ARG A 45 -13.31 16.15 36.01
C ARG A 45 -11.84 15.95 36.31
N ARG A 46 -11.05 17.02 36.25
CA ARG A 46 -9.65 16.99 36.68
C ARG A 46 -9.59 16.86 38.20
N LEU A 47 -8.71 16.02 38.72
CA LEU A 47 -8.50 15.91 40.17
C LEU A 47 -8.00 17.26 40.73
N GLY A 48 -8.65 17.74 41.80
CA GLY A 48 -8.42 19.08 42.37
C GLY A 48 -9.26 20.21 41.77
N ALA A 49 -9.84 20.05 40.59
CA ALA A 49 -10.71 21.06 39.98
C ALA A 49 -12.16 21.00 40.51
N LYS A 50 -12.77 22.17 40.72
CA LYS A 50 -14.20 22.31 41.05
C LYS A 50 -15.11 22.19 39.82
N ASN A 51 -14.57 22.45 38.63
CA ASN A 51 -15.34 22.47 37.39
C ASN A 51 -15.29 21.11 36.68
N PHE A 52 -16.31 20.84 35.87
CA PHE A 52 -16.34 19.71 34.96
C PHE A 52 -16.05 20.23 33.55
N ASP A 53 -15.33 19.44 32.76
CA ASP A 53 -15.08 19.76 31.37
C ASP A 53 -15.79 18.72 30.49
N LEU A 54 -16.52 19.18 29.48
CA LEU A 54 -17.17 18.36 28.48
C LEU A 54 -16.31 18.39 27.22
N TYR A 55 -16.01 17.22 26.68
CA TYR A 55 -15.33 17.06 25.39
C TYR A 55 -16.24 16.30 24.43
N VAL A 56 -16.30 16.77 23.19
CA VAL A 56 -17.11 16.16 22.13
C VAL A 56 -16.26 15.98 20.90
N LYS A 57 -16.36 14.80 20.30
CA LYS A 57 -15.73 14.48 19.02
C LYS A 57 -16.76 13.93 18.05
N GLY A 58 -16.74 14.39 16.80
CA GLY A 58 -17.74 14.00 15.80
C GLY A 58 -17.42 14.50 14.41
N SER A 59 -18.39 14.38 13.51
CA SER A 59 -18.30 14.98 12.19
C SER A 59 -18.22 16.52 12.31
N PRO A 60 -17.42 17.18 11.45
CA PRO A 60 -17.22 18.62 11.51
C PRO A 60 -18.52 19.39 11.37
N GLU A 61 -19.46 18.94 10.55
CA GLU A 61 -20.77 19.57 10.35
C GLU A 61 -21.61 19.52 11.63
N MET A 62 -21.63 18.38 12.31
CA MET A 62 -22.35 18.23 13.57
C MET A 62 -21.74 19.06 14.69
N ILE A 63 -20.41 19.13 14.79
CA ILE A 63 -19.75 19.94 15.82
C ILE A 63 -19.99 21.42 15.58
N THR A 64 -19.91 21.89 14.33
CA THR A 64 -20.22 23.28 13.97
C THR A 64 -21.65 23.67 14.34
N SER A 65 -22.62 22.75 14.21
CA SER A 65 -24.01 23.01 14.62
C SER A 65 -24.22 23.17 16.13
N LEU A 66 -23.27 22.74 16.96
CA LEU A 66 -23.33 22.75 18.43
C LEU A 66 -22.43 23.82 19.04
N SER A 67 -21.42 24.24 18.28
CA SER A 67 -20.45 25.25 18.68
C SER A 67 -21.03 26.65 18.59
N LYS A 68 -20.50 27.57 19.40
CA LYS A 68 -20.85 28.99 19.30
C LYS A 68 -20.31 29.56 17.98
N PRO A 69 -21.11 30.31 17.19
CA PRO A 69 -20.68 30.88 15.92
C PRO A 69 -19.45 31.79 16.06
N GLU A 70 -19.28 32.46 17.20
CA GLU A 70 -18.15 33.35 17.50
C GLU A 70 -16.81 32.62 17.65
N THR A 71 -16.83 31.33 18.02
CA THR A 71 -15.61 30.52 18.20
C THR A 71 -15.17 29.82 16.91
N ILE A 72 -16.01 29.84 15.87
CA ILE A 72 -15.73 29.18 14.61
C ILE A 72 -14.91 30.14 13.73
N PRO A 73 -13.70 29.75 13.29
CA PRO A 73 -12.91 30.60 12.42
C PRO A 73 -13.60 30.79 11.06
N GLN A 74 -13.50 31.99 10.47
CA GLN A 74 -14.15 32.32 9.19
C GLN A 74 -13.75 31.39 8.04
N ASN A 75 -12.52 30.86 8.07
CA ASN A 75 -12.00 29.95 7.04
C ASN A 75 -12.37 28.46 7.27
N PHE A 76 -13.20 28.14 8.27
CA PHE A 76 -13.52 26.76 8.64
C PHE A 76 -14.04 25.93 7.45
N HIS A 77 -15.02 26.47 6.71
CA HIS A 77 -15.64 25.75 5.59
C HIS A 77 -14.69 25.52 4.42
N GLN A 78 -13.84 26.50 4.09
CA GLN A 78 -12.85 26.38 3.01
C GLN A 78 -11.79 25.32 3.34
N VAL A 79 -11.29 25.33 4.58
CA VAL A 79 -10.31 24.36 5.06
C VAL A 79 -10.92 22.95 5.12
N LEU A 80 -12.15 22.83 5.62
CA LEU A 80 -12.88 21.56 5.63
C LEU A 80 -13.06 21.00 4.22
N GLN A 81 -13.51 21.83 3.26
CA GLN A 81 -13.69 21.43 1.87
C GLN A 81 -12.39 21.01 1.21
N SER A 82 -11.29 21.73 1.46
CA SER A 82 -9.97 21.34 0.96
C SER A 82 -9.59 19.95 1.49
N TYR A 83 -9.69 19.71 2.80
CA TYR A 83 -9.33 18.40 3.36
C TYR A 83 -10.23 17.26 2.87
N THR A 84 -11.53 17.49 2.69
CA THR A 84 -12.44 16.46 2.17
C THR A 84 -12.20 16.17 0.69
N GLN A 85 -11.88 17.18 -0.13
CA GLN A 85 -11.51 16.99 -1.53
C GLN A 85 -10.24 16.16 -1.71
N HIS A 86 -9.29 16.27 -0.78
CA HIS A 86 -8.08 15.45 -0.76
C HIS A 86 -8.32 14.05 -0.16
N GLY A 87 -9.55 13.70 0.23
CA GLY A 87 -9.90 12.37 0.73
C GLY A 87 -9.53 12.11 2.19
N TYR A 88 -9.22 13.14 2.98
CA TYR A 88 -8.89 12.98 4.39
C TYR A 88 -10.13 12.75 5.25
N ARG A 89 -9.98 11.89 6.27
CA ARG A 89 -11.01 11.64 7.28
C ARG A 89 -10.93 12.70 8.39
N VAL A 90 -11.72 13.76 8.27
CA VAL A 90 -11.74 14.88 9.22
C VAL A 90 -12.63 14.55 10.43
N ILE A 91 -12.13 14.81 11.64
CA ILE A 91 -12.89 14.72 12.90
C ILE A 91 -12.76 16.06 13.61
N ALA A 92 -13.89 16.66 13.97
CA ALA A 92 -13.90 17.88 14.76
C ALA A 92 -13.97 17.57 16.26
N LEU A 93 -13.31 18.43 17.04
CA LEU A 93 -13.26 18.38 18.48
C LEU A 93 -13.72 19.72 19.04
N ALA A 94 -14.65 19.65 19.99
CA ALA A 94 -15.08 20.81 20.75
C ALA A 94 -14.98 20.51 22.24
N SER A 95 -14.74 21.55 23.02
CA SER A 95 -14.72 21.47 24.47
C SER A 95 -15.59 22.56 25.07
N LYS A 96 -16.14 22.27 26.23
CA LYS A 96 -16.96 23.21 26.97
C LYS A 96 -16.70 23.04 28.45
N GLN A 97 -16.36 24.14 29.11
CA GLN A 97 -16.29 24.15 30.56
C GLN A 97 -17.71 24.26 31.14
N LEU A 98 -18.10 23.28 31.95
CA LEU A 98 -19.39 23.23 32.63
C LEU A 98 -19.30 24.08 33.91
N SER A 99 -20.33 24.88 34.17
CA SER A 99 -20.36 25.80 35.31
C SER A 99 -20.14 25.09 36.65
N SER A 100 -19.43 25.75 37.56
CA SER A 100 -19.11 25.31 38.93
C SER A 100 -20.33 25.00 39.82
N LYS A 101 -21.53 25.42 39.41
CA LYS A 101 -22.81 25.14 40.10
C LYS A 101 -23.35 23.72 39.85
N LEU A 102 -22.76 22.95 38.94
CA LEU A 102 -23.21 21.61 38.60
C LEU A 102 -22.59 20.56 39.53
N ASN A 103 -23.42 19.77 40.20
CA ASN A 103 -22.99 18.68 41.05
C ASN A 103 -22.99 17.34 40.29
N TYR A 104 -22.26 16.34 40.79
CA TYR A 104 -22.08 15.02 40.15
C TYR A 104 -23.42 14.34 39.81
N VAL A 105 -24.38 14.38 40.73
CA VAL A 105 -25.73 13.81 40.56
C VAL A 105 -26.51 14.50 39.45
N LYS A 106 -26.33 15.83 39.30
CA LYS A 106 -27.02 16.59 38.26
C LYS A 106 -26.46 16.24 36.88
N ILE A 107 -25.15 16.09 36.74
CA ILE A 107 -24.49 15.69 35.49
C ILE A 107 -24.94 14.31 35.01
N GLN A 108 -25.24 13.39 35.94
CA GLN A 108 -25.79 12.07 35.59
C GLN A 108 -27.25 12.11 35.14
N ARG A 109 -28.02 13.13 35.57
CA ARG A 109 -29.45 13.26 35.25
C ARG A 109 -29.75 14.15 34.04
N ILE A 110 -28.92 15.16 33.77
CA ILE A 110 -29.13 16.06 32.64
C ILE A 110 -29.10 15.26 31.32
N ASN A 111 -29.95 15.66 30.37
CA ASN A 111 -30.01 15.04 29.07
C ASN A 111 -28.79 15.43 28.20
N ARG A 112 -28.34 14.51 27.34
CA ARG A 112 -27.15 14.68 26.50
C ARG A 112 -27.21 15.94 25.64
N GLN A 113 -28.37 16.28 25.11
CA GLN A 113 -28.54 17.41 24.19
C GLN A 113 -28.26 18.74 24.89
N GLU A 114 -28.75 18.94 26.11
CA GLU A 114 -28.59 20.18 26.88
C GLU A 114 -27.13 20.40 27.32
N LEU A 115 -26.42 19.31 27.65
CA LEU A 115 -25.00 19.39 28.03
C LEU A 115 -24.13 19.91 26.88
N VAL A 116 -24.40 19.43 25.67
CA VAL A 116 -23.54 19.55 24.47
C VAL A 116 -23.80 20.85 23.67
N GLN A 117 -24.71 21.73 24.10
CA GLN A 117 -24.93 23.01 23.41
C GLN A 117 -23.87 24.06 23.79
N ASN A 118 -23.57 25.00 22.88
CA ASN A 118 -22.66 26.14 23.11
C ASN A 118 -21.21 25.72 23.42
N GLU A 119 -20.65 24.82 22.62
CA GLU A 119 -19.26 24.39 22.77
C GLU A 119 -18.28 25.30 22.03
N GLU A 120 -17.00 25.19 22.38
CA GLU A 120 -15.93 25.98 21.79
C GLU A 120 -14.99 25.04 21.03
N LEU A 121 -14.67 25.39 19.79
CA LEU A 121 -13.82 24.56 18.93
C LEU A 121 -12.38 24.55 19.48
N VAL A 122 -11.79 23.36 19.63
CA VAL A 122 -10.42 23.23 20.16
C VAL A 122 -9.42 23.17 19.00
N SER A 123 -8.79 24.29 18.66
CA SER A 123 -7.76 24.34 17.60
C SER A 123 -6.50 23.55 17.94
N ASP A 124 -6.13 23.50 19.21
CA ASP A 124 -4.79 23.05 19.64
C ASP A 124 -4.59 21.53 19.58
N ILE A 125 -5.67 20.74 19.59
CA ILE A 125 -5.57 19.28 19.48
C ILE A 125 -5.29 18.86 18.04
N ILE A 126 -5.74 19.65 17.05
CA ILE A 126 -5.53 19.37 15.63
C ILE A 126 -4.03 19.47 15.30
N LEU A 127 -3.34 20.50 15.79
CA LEU A 127 -1.90 20.65 15.59
C LEU A 127 -1.10 19.49 16.21
N ARG A 128 -1.46 19.06 17.42
CA ARG A 128 -0.80 17.90 18.08
C ARG A 128 -1.10 16.57 17.40
N ALA A 129 -2.29 16.41 16.81
CA ALA A 129 -2.63 15.22 16.03
C ALA A 129 -1.88 15.19 14.68
N LEU A 130 -1.71 16.36 14.04
CA LEU A 130 -0.89 16.51 12.84
C LEU A 130 0.59 16.22 13.14
N ASP A 131 1.11 16.65 14.30
CA ASP A 131 2.47 16.30 14.75
C ASP A 131 2.66 14.80 14.93
N LEU A 132 1.65 14.08 15.44
CA LEU A 132 1.72 12.63 15.56
C LEU A 132 1.76 11.93 14.19
N ILE A 133 1.04 12.46 13.21
CA ILE A 133 1.02 11.93 11.83
C ILE A 133 2.33 12.23 11.11
N THR A 134 2.91 13.42 11.28
CA THR A 134 4.21 13.79 10.66
C THR A 134 5.38 13.02 11.28
N ILE A 135 5.27 12.60 12.55
CA ILE A 135 6.21 11.66 13.19
C ILE A 135 6.03 10.24 12.62
N ALA A 136 4.79 9.78 12.42
CA ALA A 136 4.51 8.42 11.95
C ALA A 136 4.82 8.21 10.46
N ILE A 137 4.57 9.22 9.62
CA ILE A 137 4.88 9.21 8.19
C ILE A 137 5.87 10.35 7.95
N PRO A 138 7.18 10.09 8.11
CA PRO A 138 8.18 11.12 7.87
C PRO A 138 8.10 11.53 6.38
N PRO A 139 8.20 12.83 6.07
CA PRO A 139 8.20 13.33 4.69
C PRO A 139 9.37 12.78 3.85
N ALA A 140 10.35 12.14 4.51
CA ALA A 140 11.46 11.44 3.89
C ALA A 140 11.09 10.07 3.28
N LEU A 141 9.94 9.47 3.62
CA LEU A 141 9.59 8.13 3.15
C LEU A 141 9.42 8.06 1.61
N PRO A 142 8.68 8.99 0.95
CA PRO A 142 8.61 9.00 -0.51
C PRO A 142 9.97 9.27 -1.17
N ALA A 143 10.80 10.10 -0.54
CA ALA A 143 12.15 10.39 -1.01
C ALA A 143 13.06 9.14 -0.94
N ALA A 144 13.00 8.38 0.16
CA ALA A 144 13.75 7.14 0.32
C ALA A 144 13.35 6.09 -0.73
N LEU A 145 12.05 5.94 -1.00
CA LEU A 145 11.55 5.05 -2.07
C LEU A 145 12.06 5.48 -3.44
N ALA A 146 12.03 6.78 -3.74
CA ALA A 146 12.55 7.31 -5.01
C ALA A 146 14.04 7.03 -5.19
N VAL A 147 14.85 7.22 -4.14
CA VAL A 147 16.29 6.91 -4.17
C VAL A 147 16.53 5.41 -4.38
N GLY A 148 15.76 4.54 -3.71
CA GLY A 148 15.86 3.10 -3.88
C GLY A 148 15.57 2.64 -5.31
N ILE A 149 14.58 3.25 -5.97
CA ILE A 149 14.26 2.99 -7.38
C ILE A 149 15.39 3.43 -8.30
N VAL A 150 15.92 4.65 -8.12
CA VAL A 150 17.03 5.18 -8.94
C VAL A 150 18.30 4.32 -8.80
N PHE A 151 18.62 3.88 -7.59
CA PHE A 151 19.75 3.00 -7.35
C PHE A 151 19.57 1.63 -8.05
N SER A 152 18.37 1.08 -7.98
CA SER A 152 18.02 -0.19 -8.64
C SER A 152 18.08 -0.06 -10.17
N GLN A 153 17.57 1.03 -10.74
CA GLN A 153 17.69 1.32 -12.17
C GLN A 153 19.15 1.38 -12.62
N ARG A 154 20.01 2.05 -11.85
CA ARG A 154 21.44 2.14 -12.19
C ARG A 154 22.10 0.76 -12.21
N ARG A 155 21.77 -0.11 -11.25
CA ARG A 155 22.27 -1.49 -11.20
C ARG A 155 21.78 -2.34 -12.37
N LEU A 156 20.52 -2.19 -12.76
CA LEU A 156 19.93 -2.90 -13.91
C LEU A 156 20.55 -2.45 -15.24
N LYS A 157 20.81 -1.14 -15.38
CA LYS A 157 21.46 -0.58 -16.58
C LYS A 157 22.85 -1.14 -16.83
N VAL A 158 23.62 -1.49 -15.78
CA VAL A 158 24.94 -2.13 -15.93
C VAL A 158 24.83 -3.57 -16.48
N LYS A 159 23.64 -4.17 -16.41
CA LYS A 159 23.34 -5.49 -16.98
C LYS A 159 22.57 -5.40 -18.31
N ASP A 160 22.59 -4.25 -18.97
CA ASP A 160 21.83 -3.96 -20.20
C ASP A 160 20.31 -4.15 -20.07
N VAL A 161 19.77 -4.05 -18.85
CA VAL A 161 18.33 -4.08 -18.59
C VAL A 161 17.80 -2.66 -18.42
N TYR A 162 17.02 -2.20 -19.40
CA TYR A 162 16.47 -0.84 -19.43
C TYR A 162 15.02 -0.83 -18.94
N CYS A 163 14.78 -0.19 -17.79
CA CYS A 163 13.43 -0.04 -17.24
C CYS A 163 12.70 1.17 -17.83
N ILE A 164 11.63 0.95 -18.60
CA ILE A 164 10.75 2.00 -19.13
C ILE A 164 9.86 2.58 -18.02
N SER A 165 9.42 1.74 -17.08
CA SER A 165 8.58 2.13 -15.94
C SER A 165 9.31 1.86 -14.62
N PRO A 166 9.77 2.89 -13.89
CA PRO A 166 10.44 2.73 -12.60
C PRO A 166 9.58 2.05 -11.53
N ARG A 167 8.24 2.17 -11.63
CA ARG A 167 7.28 1.54 -10.72
C ARG A 167 7.33 0.01 -10.80
N GLY A 168 7.67 -0.54 -11.97
CA GLY A 168 7.78 -1.99 -12.17
C GLY A 168 8.83 -2.65 -11.28
N ILE A 169 9.91 -1.93 -10.94
CA ILE A 169 11.01 -2.44 -10.12
C ILE A 169 10.53 -2.89 -8.73
N ASN A 170 9.61 -2.15 -8.13
CA ASN A 170 9.05 -2.53 -6.83
C ASN A 170 8.12 -3.74 -6.93
N VAL A 171 7.39 -3.88 -8.04
CA VAL A 171 6.48 -5.01 -8.26
C VAL A 171 7.27 -6.30 -8.45
N CYS A 172 8.44 -6.24 -9.09
CA CYS A 172 9.31 -7.40 -9.34
C CYS A 172 9.68 -8.16 -8.06
N GLY A 173 9.80 -7.50 -6.91
CA GLY A 173 10.10 -8.15 -5.63
C GLY A 173 8.97 -8.99 -5.05
N THR A 174 7.77 -8.92 -5.64
CA THR A 174 6.56 -9.61 -5.17
C THR A 174 6.04 -10.66 -6.14
N ILE A 175 6.72 -10.86 -7.27
CA ILE A 175 6.31 -11.83 -8.29
C ILE A 175 6.49 -13.25 -7.76
N ASN A 176 5.46 -14.07 -7.90
CA ASN A 176 5.44 -15.49 -7.50
C ASN A 176 5.27 -16.45 -8.68
N ALA A 177 4.99 -15.95 -9.88
CA ALA A 177 4.84 -16.71 -11.10
C ALA A 177 5.45 -15.93 -12.28
N VAL A 178 6.19 -16.62 -13.14
CA VAL A 178 6.78 -16.04 -14.35
C VAL A 178 6.28 -16.83 -15.55
N CYS A 179 5.61 -16.14 -16.46
CA CYS A 179 5.16 -16.72 -17.74
C CYS A 179 6.20 -16.40 -18.80
N PHE A 180 6.69 -17.42 -19.50
CA PHE A 180 7.58 -17.26 -20.63
C PHE A 180 6.80 -17.50 -21.92
N ASP A 181 6.98 -16.62 -22.91
CA ASP A 181 6.59 -16.94 -24.27
C ASP A 181 7.63 -17.90 -24.88
N LYS A 182 7.22 -18.69 -25.86
CA LYS A 182 8.11 -19.64 -26.54
C LYS A 182 8.80 -18.96 -27.73
N THR A 183 7.96 -18.48 -28.64
CA THR A 183 8.19 -17.57 -29.78
C THR A 183 9.26 -16.48 -29.60
N GLY A 184 10.55 -16.68 -29.92
CA GLY A 184 11.53 -15.58 -29.86
C GLY A 184 11.89 -15.11 -28.44
N THR A 185 11.57 -15.92 -27.41
CA THR A 185 11.94 -15.68 -26.01
C THR A 185 12.72 -16.85 -25.43
N ILE A 186 12.17 -18.07 -25.55
CA ILE A 186 12.89 -19.31 -25.18
C ILE A 186 13.64 -19.86 -26.40
N THR A 187 13.03 -19.77 -27.58
CA THR A 187 13.64 -20.24 -28.83
C THR A 187 14.26 -19.08 -29.59
N GLU A 188 15.43 -19.33 -30.17
CA GLU A 188 16.06 -18.39 -31.12
C GLU A 188 15.19 -18.25 -32.39
N ASP A 189 15.33 -17.11 -33.06
CA ASP A 189 14.72 -16.90 -34.38
C ASP A 189 15.49 -17.71 -35.43
N GLY A 190 15.03 -18.93 -35.67
CA GLY A 190 15.63 -19.83 -36.65
C GLY A 190 15.07 -21.26 -36.54
N LEU A 191 15.17 -22.01 -37.63
CA LEU A 191 14.92 -23.45 -37.63
C LEU A 191 16.26 -24.13 -37.88
N ASP A 192 16.73 -24.90 -36.90
CA ASP A 192 17.91 -25.73 -37.05
C ASP A 192 17.52 -27.20 -37.29
N MET A 193 18.26 -27.89 -38.14
CA MET A 193 17.97 -29.28 -38.48
C MET A 193 18.46 -30.19 -37.35
N HIS A 194 17.52 -30.75 -36.59
CA HIS A 194 17.89 -31.63 -35.47
C HIS A 194 18.50 -32.97 -35.89
N GLY A 195 18.10 -33.51 -37.04
CA GLY A 195 18.60 -34.77 -37.59
C GLY A 195 17.70 -35.33 -38.68
N VAL A 196 18.18 -36.40 -39.33
CA VAL A 196 17.49 -37.11 -40.42
C VAL A 196 17.07 -38.49 -39.94
N VAL A 197 15.87 -38.93 -40.32
CA VAL A 197 15.37 -40.28 -40.04
C VAL A 197 15.17 -41.01 -41.36
N GLU A 198 15.92 -42.08 -41.58
CA GLU A 198 15.85 -42.87 -42.81
C GLU A 198 14.78 -43.97 -42.67
N VAL A 199 14.11 -44.32 -43.77
CA VAL A 199 13.18 -45.45 -43.81
C VAL A 199 13.87 -46.63 -44.50
N LYS A 200 14.18 -47.69 -43.74
CA LYS A 200 14.71 -48.96 -44.26
C LYS A 200 13.72 -50.08 -44.00
N ASN A 201 13.44 -50.91 -45.00
CA ASN A 201 12.56 -52.07 -44.88
C ASN A 201 11.19 -51.72 -44.25
N SER A 202 10.60 -50.60 -44.68
CA SER A 202 9.32 -50.08 -44.14
C SER A 202 9.33 -49.77 -42.64
N LYS A 203 10.50 -49.52 -42.04
CA LYS A 203 10.66 -49.09 -40.64
C LYS A 203 11.52 -47.83 -40.55
N PHE A 204 11.20 -46.97 -39.60
CA PHE A 204 12.01 -45.78 -39.29
C PHE A 204 13.28 -46.18 -38.54
N SER A 205 14.43 -45.66 -38.99
CA SER A 205 15.72 -45.78 -38.32
C SER A 205 15.79 -44.85 -37.09
N PRO A 206 16.76 -45.02 -36.19
CA PRO A 206 17.07 -43.98 -35.22
C PRO A 206 17.47 -42.67 -35.91
N ILE A 207 17.29 -41.55 -35.21
CA ILE A 207 17.66 -40.22 -35.71
C ILE A 207 19.18 -40.11 -35.90
N LEU A 208 19.59 -39.74 -37.11
CA LEU A 208 20.95 -39.43 -37.47
C LEU A 208 21.15 -37.92 -37.33
N ARG A 209 21.84 -37.50 -36.27
CA ARG A 209 22.15 -36.08 -36.02
C ARG A 209 23.35 -35.59 -36.83
N ASP A 210 24.26 -36.50 -37.18
CA ASP A 210 25.45 -36.21 -37.95
C ASP A 210 25.25 -36.61 -39.42
N THR A 211 25.23 -35.61 -40.29
CA THR A 211 24.98 -35.78 -41.73
C THR A 211 26.18 -36.36 -42.47
N THR A 212 27.37 -36.37 -41.86
CA THR A 212 28.58 -36.99 -42.46
C THR A 212 28.49 -38.50 -42.55
N HIS A 213 27.63 -39.11 -41.75
CA HIS A 213 27.36 -40.56 -41.74
C HIS A 213 26.20 -40.97 -42.65
N LEU A 214 25.56 -40.02 -43.35
CA LEU A 214 24.58 -40.35 -44.38
C LEU A 214 25.32 -40.97 -45.57
N HIS A 215 24.94 -42.20 -45.92
CA HIS A 215 25.40 -42.81 -47.16
C HIS A 215 24.92 -41.96 -48.35
N ASN A 216 25.74 -41.85 -49.40
CA ASN A 216 25.41 -41.17 -50.66
C ASN A 216 24.23 -41.89 -51.36
N GLY A 217 23.00 -41.60 -50.93
CA GLY A 217 21.77 -42.21 -51.41
C GLY A 217 20.72 -41.17 -51.76
N ASP A 218 19.59 -41.64 -52.28
CA ASP A 218 18.51 -40.82 -52.84
C ASP A 218 17.95 -39.78 -51.85
N LEU A 219 18.07 -40.03 -50.53
CA LEU A 219 17.67 -39.10 -49.48
C LEU A 219 18.52 -37.83 -49.46
N LEU A 220 19.84 -37.96 -49.60
CA LEU A 220 20.77 -36.82 -49.64
C LEU A 220 20.55 -35.99 -50.92
N PHE A 221 20.35 -36.66 -52.05
CA PHE A 221 20.04 -36.00 -53.31
C PHE A 221 18.69 -35.28 -53.28
N GLY A 222 17.66 -35.91 -52.70
CA GLY A 222 16.35 -35.28 -52.49
C GLY A 222 16.46 -34.03 -51.61
N MET A 223 17.21 -34.10 -50.50
CA MET A 223 17.45 -32.96 -49.61
C MET A 223 18.19 -31.81 -50.32
N ALA A 224 19.12 -32.09 -51.23
CA ALA A 224 19.92 -31.07 -51.91
C ALA A 224 19.23 -30.48 -53.16
N CYS A 225 18.38 -31.24 -53.85
CA CYS A 225 17.78 -30.81 -55.12
C CYS A 225 16.36 -30.25 -54.98
N CYS A 226 15.61 -30.65 -53.95
CA CYS A 226 14.22 -30.24 -53.77
C CYS A 226 14.07 -28.95 -52.93
N HIS A 227 14.91 -27.94 -53.17
CA HIS A 227 14.75 -26.63 -52.55
C HIS A 227 15.03 -25.49 -53.54
N SER A 228 14.31 -24.38 -53.39
CA SER A 228 14.50 -23.18 -54.24
C SER A 228 15.55 -22.21 -53.69
N HIS A 229 16.22 -22.54 -52.58
CA HIS A 229 17.29 -21.71 -52.00
C HIS A 229 18.61 -21.93 -52.74
N THR A 230 19.25 -20.84 -53.18
CA THR A 230 20.45 -20.85 -54.05
C THR A 230 21.78 -20.76 -53.29
N ASN A 231 21.76 -20.65 -51.96
CA ASN A 231 22.95 -20.61 -51.13
C ASN A 231 23.17 -21.98 -50.44
N ALA A 232 24.19 -22.70 -50.90
CA ALA A 232 24.57 -24.03 -50.43
C ALA A 232 25.11 -24.08 -48.98
N SER A 233 25.11 -22.96 -48.25
CA SER A 233 25.50 -22.87 -46.84
C SER A 233 24.34 -23.10 -45.86
N LEU A 234 23.11 -23.26 -46.35
CA LEU A 234 21.91 -23.52 -45.54
C LEU A 234 21.17 -24.75 -46.07
N VAL A 235 21.85 -25.90 -46.03
CA VAL A 235 21.21 -27.20 -46.26
C VAL A 235 20.55 -27.65 -44.95
N SER A 236 19.40 -27.05 -44.65
CA SER A 236 18.61 -27.44 -43.48
C SER A 236 17.14 -27.12 -43.73
N LEU A 237 16.41 -28.02 -44.41
CA LEU A 237 14.92 -28.11 -44.54
C LEU A 237 14.65 -29.24 -45.57
N TRP A 238 14.05 -30.42 -45.32
CA TRP A 238 12.95 -30.84 -44.45
C TRP A 238 12.93 -32.38 -44.24
N PHE A 239 12.93 -32.82 -42.99
CA PHE A 239 11.90 -33.65 -42.32
C PHE A 239 12.37 -33.79 -40.86
N ALA A 240 12.38 -32.66 -40.15
CA ALA A 240 12.86 -32.61 -38.78
C ALA A 240 11.72 -33.03 -37.84
N CYS A 241 11.91 -34.16 -37.15
CA CYS A 241 11.21 -34.40 -35.89
C CYS A 241 11.68 -33.30 -34.93
N MET A 242 10.80 -32.32 -34.64
CA MET A 242 11.07 -31.24 -33.70
C MET A 242 11.26 -31.82 -32.30
N ASP A 243 12.50 -31.83 -31.80
CA ASP A 243 12.83 -32.20 -30.42
C ASP A 243 12.74 -30.95 -29.54
N TRP A 244 11.92 -31.01 -28.48
CA TRP A 244 11.65 -29.88 -27.57
C TRP A 244 12.40 -29.98 -26.23
N ASP A 245 13.19 -31.04 -26.01
CA ASP A 245 13.66 -31.42 -24.66
C ASP A 245 15.13 -31.10 -24.33
N LYS A 246 15.61 -29.91 -24.69
CA LYS A 246 16.89 -29.41 -24.14
C LYS A 246 16.78 -28.04 -23.49
N LEU A 247 16.08 -27.99 -22.35
CA LEU A 247 16.26 -26.95 -21.34
C LEU A 247 17.16 -27.48 -20.22
N LYS A 248 18.46 -27.17 -20.28
CA LYS A 248 19.32 -27.12 -19.09
C LYS A 248 19.24 -25.68 -18.56
N ILE A 249 18.36 -25.45 -17.60
CA ILE A 249 18.38 -24.20 -16.81
C ILE A 249 19.29 -24.46 -15.60
N GLU A 250 20.54 -24.04 -15.68
CA GLU A 250 21.33 -23.81 -14.47
C GLU A 250 20.93 -22.45 -13.88
N PHE A 251 20.17 -22.48 -12.78
CA PHE A 251 19.93 -21.31 -11.95
C PHE A 251 21.22 -20.97 -11.19
N LEU A 252 21.95 -19.95 -11.63
CA LEU A 252 22.85 -19.19 -10.77
C LEU A 252 21.99 -18.24 -9.92
N LEU A 253 21.66 -18.68 -8.70
CA LEU A 253 21.30 -17.81 -7.59
C LEU A 253 22.57 -17.10 -7.05
#